data_AF-A0A4Y4D4M1-F1
#
_entry.id   AF-A0A4Y4D4M1-F1
#
_cell.length_a   1.000
_cell.length_b   1.000
_cell.length_c   1.000
_cell.angle_alpha   90.00
_cell.angle_beta   90.00
_cell.angle_gamma   90.00
#
_symmetry.space_group_name_H-M   'P 1'
#
loop_
_entity.id
_entity.type
_entity.pdbx_description
1 polymer ?
#
loop_
_entity_poly.entity_id
_entity_poly.type
_entity_poly.pdbx_seq_one_letter_code
_entity_poly.pdbx_strand_id
1 'polypeptide(L)'
;MEIARLARPLSTTALVLALTACGTSGGSGGGGFPPTDRAGGPATSRAASPSEPGPTPSRATSEPSASSNPSASSNPSASSNPSASPDGSTSPTAGGGSSRATGAGQDVALTQTFTTPDGTVSFGYPADWTVSELPTATAENPAWGVADALGTRMFTLSIRPDGQIASPVTPQNPTTLGRLPDAVDTSGQPLAIGVGPFPGQAPGVHMAHVYGVTSASGADPLFGYVSRGDGTMVSFEGTQEGGINNEVDMGEESQKFQASDLFRHQLLPVLRSFTLKPAAG
;
A
#
# COMPACT_ATOMS: atom_id res chain seq x y z
N MET A 1 20.93 44.89 -22.90
CA MET A 1 21.13 43.81 -21.90
C MET A 1 19.91 42.91 -21.98
N GLU A 2 20.12 41.74 -22.56
CA GLU A 2 19.11 40.77 -22.94
C GLU A 2 18.85 39.82 -21.76
N ILE A 3 17.59 39.64 -21.36
CA ILE A 3 17.19 38.81 -20.23
C ILE A 3 16.93 37.39 -20.75
N ALA A 4 17.91 36.51 -20.58
CA ALA A 4 17.75 35.09 -20.89
C ALA A 4 16.83 34.42 -19.85
N ARG A 5 15.59 34.12 -20.25
CA ARG A 5 14.69 33.22 -19.53
C ARG A 5 15.13 31.78 -19.77
N LEU A 6 15.72 31.12 -18.77
CA LEU A 6 15.85 29.67 -18.74
C LEU A 6 14.56 29.07 -18.15
N ALA A 7 13.69 28.58 -19.02
CA ALA A 7 12.61 27.68 -18.65
C ALA A 7 13.20 26.28 -18.41
N ARG A 8 13.05 25.74 -17.20
CA ARG A 8 13.27 24.31 -16.94
C ARG A 8 11.96 23.57 -17.16
N PRO A 9 11.94 22.44 -17.90
CA PRO A 9 10.74 21.61 -18.00
C PRO A 9 10.57 20.79 -16.71
N LEU A 10 9.45 20.99 -16.02
CA LEU A 10 8.92 20.06 -15.04
C LEU A 10 8.30 18.89 -15.82
N SER A 11 8.99 17.75 -15.89
CA SER A 11 8.33 16.48 -16.22
C SER A 11 7.78 15.91 -14.93
N THR A 12 6.52 16.24 -14.63
CA THR A 12 5.73 15.61 -13.58
C THR A 12 4.85 14.58 -14.25
N THR A 13 5.37 13.36 -14.43
CA THR A 13 4.55 12.24 -14.90
C THR A 13 3.85 11.63 -13.70
N ALA A 14 2.65 12.13 -13.38
CA ALA A 14 1.77 11.44 -12.46
C ALA A 14 1.36 10.10 -13.10
N LEU A 15 1.84 8.98 -12.55
CA LEU A 15 1.35 7.66 -12.93
C LEU A 15 -0.07 7.49 -12.41
N VAL A 16 -1.05 7.86 -13.24
CA VAL A 16 -2.46 7.53 -13.02
C VAL A 16 -2.63 6.07 -13.41
N LEU A 17 -2.69 5.15 -12.44
CA LEU A 17 -3.29 3.84 -12.69
C LEU A 17 -4.79 4.05 -12.92
N ALA A 18 -5.18 4.16 -14.18
CA ALA A 18 -6.57 4.14 -14.60
C ALA A 18 -7.12 2.72 -14.40
N LEU A 19 -7.85 2.51 -13.31
CA LEU A 19 -8.77 1.37 -13.16
C LEU A 19 -9.93 1.57 -14.15
N THR A 20 -9.70 1.18 -15.40
CA THR A 20 -10.73 1.20 -16.44
C THR A 20 -11.63 -0.02 -16.26
N ALA A 21 -12.83 0.19 -15.73
CA ALA A 21 -13.89 -0.81 -15.78
C ALA A 21 -14.37 -0.96 -17.23
N CYS A 22 -13.98 -2.05 -17.90
CA CYS A 22 -14.58 -2.42 -19.18
C CYS A 22 -15.86 -3.20 -18.90
N GLY A 23 -17.00 -2.51 -18.90
CA GLY A 23 -18.32 -3.13 -18.94
C GLY A 23 -18.64 -3.55 -20.37
N THR A 24 -18.57 -4.85 -20.67
CA THR A 24 -19.24 -5.40 -21.85
C THR A 24 -20.67 -5.76 -21.50
N SER A 25 -21.59 -4.88 -21.90
CA SER A 25 -23.01 -5.16 -22.07
C SER A 25 -23.23 -6.20 -23.16
N GLY A 26 -23.96 -7.27 -22.85
CA GLY A 26 -24.31 -8.32 -23.81
C GLY A 26 -25.59 -9.07 -23.42
N GLY A 27 -26.65 -8.35 -23.08
CA GLY A 27 -27.99 -8.92 -22.93
C GLY A 27 -28.71 -8.95 -24.28
N SER A 28 -28.89 -10.13 -24.86
CA SER A 28 -29.83 -10.37 -25.97
C SER A 28 -30.96 -11.26 -25.46
N GLY A 29 -32.16 -10.69 -25.39
CA GLY A 29 -33.38 -11.41 -25.03
C GLY A 29 -34.55 -10.96 -25.90
N GLY A 30 -35.20 -11.95 -26.55
CA GLY A 30 -36.58 -11.95 -27.05
C GLY A 30 -36.86 -11.09 -28.29
N GLY A 31 -37.56 -11.54 -29.31
CA GLY A 31 -38.33 -12.77 -29.54
C GLY A 31 -39.16 -12.58 -30.82
N GLY A 32 -39.51 -13.67 -31.49
CA GLY A 32 -40.46 -13.61 -32.60
C GLY A 32 -40.43 -14.86 -33.48
N PHE A 33 -41.61 -15.44 -33.68
CA PHE A 33 -41.98 -16.52 -34.61
C PHE A 33 -41.87 -17.98 -34.11
N PRO A 34 -43.02 -18.67 -33.96
CA PRO A 34 -43.18 -20.09 -34.27
C PRO A 34 -43.94 -20.24 -35.62
N PRO A 35 -44.29 -21.46 -36.11
CA PRO A 35 -43.82 -22.82 -35.83
C PRO A 35 -43.45 -23.59 -37.13
N THR A 36 -42.92 -24.82 -37.03
CA THR A 36 -43.42 -25.97 -37.82
C THR A 36 -42.86 -27.29 -37.31
N ASP A 37 -43.70 -28.31 -37.45
CA ASP A 37 -43.59 -29.72 -37.13
C ASP A 37 -42.21 -30.39 -37.27
N ARG A 38 -41.96 -31.42 -36.45
CA ARG A 38 -42.14 -32.85 -36.84
C ARG A 38 -41.36 -33.81 -35.92
N ALA A 39 -42.13 -34.70 -35.28
CA ALA A 39 -41.89 -36.09 -34.90
C ALA A 39 -40.46 -36.64 -34.62
N GLY A 40 -40.35 -37.42 -33.52
CA GLY A 40 -39.63 -38.71 -33.59
C GLY A 40 -38.72 -39.09 -32.42
N GLY A 41 -39.29 -39.64 -31.35
CA GLY A 41 -38.86 -40.88 -30.67
C GLY A 41 -37.49 -41.04 -29.96
N PRO A 42 -37.34 -42.06 -29.08
CA PRO A 42 -36.33 -42.12 -28.01
C PRO A 42 -35.32 -43.28 -28.14
N ALA A 43 -34.18 -43.24 -27.42
CA ALA A 43 -33.34 -44.39 -26.99
C ALA A 43 -32.09 -43.91 -26.22
N THR A 44 -31.97 -44.10 -24.89
CA THR A 44 -31.33 -45.22 -24.15
C THR A 44 -29.79 -45.37 -24.26
N SER A 45 -29.12 -45.10 -23.13
CA SER A 45 -28.16 -45.97 -22.38
C SER A 45 -26.74 -46.27 -22.87
N ARG A 46 -25.75 -45.93 -22.00
CA ARG A 46 -24.54 -46.69 -21.52
C ARG A 46 -23.35 -45.71 -21.31
N ALA A 47 -22.83 -45.48 -20.09
CA ALA A 47 -22.05 -46.32 -19.17
C ALA A 47 -20.65 -46.73 -19.67
N ALA A 48 -19.59 -46.13 -19.10
CA ALA A 48 -18.31 -46.77 -18.71
C ALA A 48 -17.30 -45.79 -18.09
N SER A 49 -16.93 -46.01 -16.81
CA SER A 49 -15.56 -45.88 -16.27
C SER A 49 -14.92 -47.29 -16.27
N PRO A 50 -13.65 -47.58 -15.90
CA PRO A 50 -12.62 -46.78 -15.18
C PRO A 50 -11.14 -46.97 -15.68
N SER A 51 -10.14 -46.35 -15.02
CA SER A 51 -8.92 -46.99 -14.43
C SER A 51 -7.67 -46.08 -14.35
N GLU A 52 -7.10 -45.98 -13.15
CA GLU A 52 -5.71 -45.60 -12.78
C GLU A 52 -4.74 -46.80 -13.02
N PRO A 53 -3.36 -46.70 -13.03
CA PRO A 53 -2.52 -46.35 -11.85
C PRO A 53 -1.13 -45.68 -12.10
N GLY A 54 -0.46 -45.23 -11.01
CA GLY A 54 0.86 -44.54 -10.95
C GLY A 54 2.12 -45.38 -11.19
N PRO A 55 3.36 -44.83 -11.00
CA PRO A 55 4.09 -44.97 -9.70
C PRO A 55 5.08 -43.83 -9.30
N THR A 56 5.51 -43.82 -8.03
CA THR A 56 6.70 -43.13 -7.39
C THR A 56 8.00 -43.96 -7.60
N PRO A 57 9.26 -43.64 -7.14
CA PRO A 57 9.73 -42.72 -6.07
C PRO A 57 11.09 -41.96 -6.32
N SER A 58 11.55 -41.10 -5.39
CA SER A 58 12.93 -41.10 -4.81
C SER A 58 13.23 -39.92 -3.85
N ARG A 59 14.20 -40.16 -2.98
CA ARG A 59 14.53 -39.54 -1.68
C ARG A 59 15.90 -38.84 -1.72
N ALA A 60 16.03 -37.69 -1.06
CA ALA A 60 17.26 -37.14 -0.43
C ALA A 60 16.79 -36.01 0.52
N THR A 61 16.78 -36.08 1.85
CA THR A 61 17.87 -36.11 2.86
C THR A 61 19.08 -35.24 2.53
N SER A 62 19.12 -34.03 3.10
CA SER A 62 20.32 -33.31 3.53
C SER A 62 20.06 -32.57 4.84
N GLU A 63 21.01 -32.69 5.75
CA GLU A 63 21.03 -32.30 7.17
C GLU A 63 21.05 -30.78 7.44
N PRO A 64 20.70 -30.36 8.67
CA PRO A 64 20.98 -29.02 9.16
C PRO A 64 22.46 -28.87 9.55
N SER A 65 23.16 -27.90 8.96
CA SER A 65 24.48 -27.49 9.45
C SER A 65 24.34 -26.62 10.70
N ALA A 66 24.93 -27.10 11.79
CA ALA A 66 25.09 -26.39 13.04
C ALA A 66 26.31 -25.45 13.01
N SER A 67 26.25 -24.48 13.92
CA SER A 67 27.37 -23.87 14.65
C SER A 67 28.21 -22.82 13.94
N SER A 68 28.09 -21.57 14.41
CA SER A 68 29.24 -20.81 14.95
C SER A 68 28.75 -19.61 15.73
N ASN A 69 28.71 -19.77 17.05
CA ASN A 69 28.69 -18.71 18.04
C ASN A 69 30.13 -18.20 18.19
N PRO A 70 30.37 -16.88 18.25
CA PRO A 70 31.41 -16.36 19.11
C PRO A 70 30.80 -15.42 20.15
N SER A 71 30.84 -15.89 21.40
CA SER A 71 30.93 -15.00 22.55
C SER A 71 32.26 -14.27 22.50
N ALA A 72 32.23 -12.95 22.54
CA ALA A 72 33.36 -12.15 23.01
C ALA A 72 32.81 -10.96 23.81
N SER A 73 32.85 -11.12 25.13
CA SER A 73 32.82 -10.01 26.08
C SER A 73 34.00 -9.10 25.80
N SER A 74 33.79 -7.78 25.80
CA SER A 74 34.76 -6.78 26.19
C SER A 74 34.06 -5.45 26.46
N ASN A 75 33.68 -5.27 27.72
CA ASN A 75 33.44 -3.97 28.31
C ASN A 75 34.82 -3.33 28.60
N PRO A 76 35.03 -2.05 28.29
CA PRO A 76 35.65 -1.20 29.28
C PRO A 76 34.86 0.09 29.49
N SER A 77 34.58 0.34 30.77
CA SER A 77 34.23 1.64 31.32
C SER A 77 35.34 2.65 31.06
N ALA A 78 34.99 3.86 30.63
CA ALA A 78 35.76 5.06 30.94
C ALA A 78 34.86 6.29 30.92
N SER A 79 34.59 6.80 32.12
CA SER A 79 34.08 8.14 32.38
C SER A 79 34.93 9.21 31.69
N SER A 80 34.29 10.25 31.19
CA SER A 80 34.90 11.59 31.10
C SER A 80 33.78 12.62 31.12
N ASN A 81 33.49 13.11 32.32
CA ASN A 81 32.80 14.37 32.55
C ASN A 81 33.89 15.45 32.70
N PRO A 82 33.75 16.61 32.05
CA PRO A 82 34.17 17.85 32.68
C PRO A 82 33.02 18.85 32.72
N SER A 83 32.62 19.22 33.95
CA SER A 83 31.89 20.45 34.23
C SER A 83 32.74 21.66 33.89
N ALA A 84 32.16 22.62 33.15
CA ALA A 84 32.48 24.03 33.28
C ALA A 84 31.28 24.88 32.78
N SER A 85 30.64 25.57 33.72
CA SER A 85 29.88 26.83 33.53
C SER A 85 30.71 27.94 34.21
N PRO A 86 30.59 29.25 33.91
CA PRO A 86 29.33 29.95 33.56
C PRO A 86 29.40 31.12 32.54
N ASP A 87 28.21 31.63 32.21
CA ASP A 87 27.75 32.96 31.78
C ASP A 87 28.54 33.84 30.80
N GLY A 88 27.82 34.31 29.76
CA GLY A 88 28.26 35.40 28.89
C GLY A 88 27.27 35.69 27.76
N SER A 89 26.26 36.53 28.05
CA SER A 89 25.35 37.11 27.07
C SER A 89 26.09 38.07 26.13
N THR A 90 26.11 37.80 24.82
CA THR A 90 26.19 38.82 23.77
C THR A 90 25.50 38.33 22.49
N SER A 91 24.43 39.03 22.12
CA SER A 91 23.80 38.96 20.80
C SER A 91 24.69 39.66 19.76
N PRO A 92 24.78 39.13 18.52
CA PRO A 92 24.76 40.03 17.38
C PRO A 92 23.74 39.63 16.30
N THR A 93 23.18 40.71 15.74
CA THR A 93 22.19 40.82 14.67
C THR A 93 22.59 40.13 13.36
N ALA A 94 21.57 39.50 12.77
CA ALA A 94 21.28 39.19 11.36
C ALA A 94 22.43 39.22 10.32
N GLY A 95 22.64 38.06 9.70
CA GLY A 95 23.26 37.90 8.39
C GLY A 95 22.63 36.70 7.68
N GLY A 96 21.89 36.97 6.61
CA GLY A 96 21.19 35.95 5.82
C GLY A 96 22.14 34.91 5.26
N GLY A 97 21.97 33.67 5.72
CA GLY A 97 22.38 32.47 5.03
C GLY A 97 21.17 31.55 5.04
N SER A 98 20.49 31.43 3.90
CA SER A 98 19.51 30.37 3.67
C SER A 98 20.28 29.05 3.60
N SER A 99 20.71 28.58 4.77
CA SER A 99 21.25 27.25 4.97
C SER A 99 20.03 26.40 5.26
N ARG A 100 19.60 25.66 4.23
CA ARG A 100 18.60 24.61 4.30
C ARG A 100 18.90 23.75 5.53
N ALA A 101 18.14 23.94 6.60
CA ALA A 101 18.10 23.00 7.69
C ALA A 101 17.41 21.76 7.13
N THR A 102 18.20 20.82 6.61
CA THR A 102 17.83 19.42 6.58
C THR A 102 17.74 19.01 8.05
N GLY A 103 16.59 19.28 8.68
CA GLY A 103 16.33 18.85 10.03
C GLY A 103 16.44 17.34 10.06
N ALA A 104 17.25 16.81 10.99
CA ALA A 104 17.29 15.39 11.29
C ALA A 104 15.86 14.88 11.46
N GLY A 105 15.56 13.75 10.79
CA GLY A 105 14.23 13.17 10.62
C GLY A 105 13.36 13.23 11.87
N GLN A 106 12.52 14.25 11.94
CA GLN A 106 11.49 14.40 12.95
C GLN A 106 10.17 13.98 12.32
N ASP A 107 9.46 13.09 12.99
CA ASP A 107 8.13 12.66 12.55
C ASP A 107 7.21 13.86 12.37
N VAL A 108 6.45 13.83 11.27
CA VAL A 108 5.47 14.86 10.97
C VAL A 108 4.38 14.87 12.05
N ALA A 109 4.03 16.06 12.53
CA ALA A 109 2.98 16.21 13.53
C ALA A 109 1.59 16.02 12.87
N LEU A 110 0.84 15.02 13.34
CA LEU A 110 -0.53 14.78 12.93
C LEU A 110 -1.46 15.70 13.73
N THR A 111 -1.91 16.78 13.10
CA THR A 111 -2.71 17.83 13.77
C THR A 111 -4.14 17.91 13.23
N GLN A 112 -4.44 17.17 12.17
CA GLN A 112 -5.77 17.02 11.60
C GLN A 112 -6.19 15.55 11.68
N THR A 113 -7.49 15.31 11.69
CA THR A 113 -8.07 13.97 11.68
C THR A 113 -9.15 13.90 10.64
N PHE A 114 -9.06 12.90 9.76
CA PHE A 114 -10.14 12.56 8.85
C PHE A 114 -10.94 11.40 9.46
N THR A 115 -12.25 11.45 9.29
CA THR A 115 -13.16 10.35 9.64
C THR A 115 -14.15 10.18 8.51
N THR A 116 -14.37 8.95 8.05
CA THR A 116 -15.37 8.67 7.02
C THR A 116 -16.77 9.08 7.51
N PRO A 117 -17.71 9.43 6.60
CA PRO A 117 -19.06 9.81 6.99
C PRO A 117 -19.80 8.75 7.83
N ASP A 118 -19.47 7.48 7.65
CA ASP A 118 -20.01 6.37 8.43
C ASP A 118 -19.31 6.14 9.79
N GLY A 119 -18.27 6.91 10.11
CA GLY A 119 -17.55 6.86 11.38
C GLY A 119 -16.66 5.62 11.58
N THR A 120 -16.53 4.77 10.56
CA THR A 120 -15.85 3.47 10.70
C THR A 120 -14.34 3.53 10.48
N VAL A 121 -13.87 4.48 9.67
CA VAL A 121 -12.44 4.67 9.38
C VAL A 121 -12.02 6.05 9.85
N SER A 122 -10.87 6.13 10.52
CA SER A 122 -10.24 7.40 10.86
C SER A 122 -8.71 7.31 10.80
N PHE A 123 -8.07 8.41 10.41
CA PHE A 123 -6.62 8.57 10.43
C PHE A 123 -6.24 10.05 10.68
N GLY A 124 -5.08 10.25 11.28
CA GLY A 124 -4.45 11.56 11.46
C GLY A 124 -3.59 11.94 10.26
N TYR A 125 -3.53 13.24 9.94
CA TYR A 125 -2.70 13.77 8.87
C TYR A 125 -2.12 15.16 9.22
N PRO A 126 -1.03 15.59 8.55
CA PRO A 126 -0.44 16.91 8.77
C PRO A 126 -1.37 18.07 8.39
N ALA A 127 -1.20 19.25 9.01
CA ALA A 127 -2.05 20.42 8.76
C ALA A 127 -1.96 20.98 7.33
N ASP A 128 -0.82 20.81 6.68
CA ASP A 128 -0.54 21.29 5.33
C ASP A 128 -0.97 20.28 4.25
N TRP A 129 -1.49 19.12 4.65
CA TRP A 129 -2.05 18.12 3.76
C TRP A 129 -3.56 18.32 3.59
N THR A 130 -4.09 17.79 2.50
CA THR A 130 -5.51 17.90 2.15
C THR A 130 -6.13 16.52 1.96
N VAL A 131 -7.36 16.36 2.44
CA VAL A 131 -8.20 15.20 2.14
C VAL A 131 -9.39 15.70 1.33
N SER A 132 -9.62 15.10 0.17
CA SER A 132 -10.72 15.46 -0.72
C SER A 132 -11.34 14.23 -1.37
N GLU A 133 -12.64 14.29 -1.62
CA GLU A 133 -13.35 13.23 -2.34
C GLU A 133 -12.84 13.14 -3.78
N LEU A 134 -12.63 11.92 -4.26
CA LEU A 134 -12.14 11.69 -5.61
C LEU A 134 -13.27 11.87 -6.63
N PRO A 135 -12.99 12.35 -7.86
CA PRO A 135 -14.01 12.48 -8.91
C PRO A 135 -14.69 11.17 -9.30
N THR A 136 -14.07 10.02 -8.98
CA THR A 136 -14.59 8.68 -9.24
C THR A 136 -15.42 8.12 -8.08
N ALA A 137 -15.51 8.84 -6.95
CA ALA A 137 -16.27 8.42 -5.80
C ALA A 137 -17.77 8.40 -6.12
N THR A 138 -18.46 7.37 -5.66
CA THR A 138 -19.92 7.29 -5.68
C THR A 138 -20.41 6.96 -4.28
N ALA A 139 -21.71 7.09 -4.02
CA ALA A 139 -22.28 6.70 -2.74
C ALA A 139 -22.04 5.21 -2.40
N GLU A 140 -21.97 4.36 -3.43
CA GLU A 140 -21.71 2.91 -3.30
C GLU A 140 -20.22 2.58 -3.21
N ASN A 141 -19.35 3.44 -3.76
CA ASN A 141 -17.91 3.29 -3.78
C ASN A 141 -17.24 4.61 -3.38
N PRO A 142 -17.41 5.07 -2.13
CA PRO A 142 -16.85 6.35 -1.73
C PRO A 142 -15.33 6.26 -1.67
N ALA A 143 -14.66 7.31 -2.11
CA ALA A 143 -13.20 7.36 -2.19
C ALA A 143 -12.65 8.76 -1.95
N TRP A 144 -11.53 8.84 -1.26
CA TRP A 144 -10.86 10.09 -0.90
C TRP A 144 -9.37 10.02 -1.23
N GLY A 145 -8.85 11.10 -1.81
CA GLY A 145 -7.43 11.31 -2.01
C GLY A 145 -6.86 12.10 -0.83
N VAL A 146 -5.71 11.65 -0.33
CA VAL A 146 -4.89 12.39 0.62
C VAL A 146 -3.69 12.93 -0.12
N ALA A 147 -3.55 14.25 -0.20
CA ALA A 147 -2.47 14.92 -0.90
C ALA A 147 -1.61 15.76 0.05
N ASP A 148 -0.32 15.81 -0.21
CA ASP A 148 0.61 16.66 0.53
C ASP A 148 0.41 18.16 0.21
N ALA A 149 1.23 19.02 0.82
CA ALA A 149 1.21 20.46 0.60
C ALA A 149 1.49 20.89 -0.85
N LEU A 150 2.10 20.01 -1.66
CA LEU A 150 2.39 20.24 -3.07
C LEU A 150 1.27 19.73 -3.99
N GLY A 151 0.23 19.11 -3.43
CA GLY A 151 -0.84 18.46 -4.18
C GLY A 151 -0.48 17.07 -4.71
N THR A 152 0.66 16.50 -4.28
CA THR A 152 1.05 15.13 -4.62
C THR A 152 0.22 14.16 -3.82
N ARG A 153 -0.41 13.20 -4.48
CA ARG A 153 -1.25 12.20 -3.82
C ARG A 153 -0.37 11.19 -3.09
N MET A 154 -0.53 11.11 -1.77
CA MET A 154 0.21 10.21 -0.89
C MET A 154 -0.59 8.96 -0.54
N PHE A 155 -1.91 9.08 -0.42
CA PHE A 155 -2.80 7.96 -0.14
C PHE A 155 -4.10 8.07 -0.91
N THR A 156 -4.74 6.94 -1.11
CA THR A 156 -6.15 6.83 -1.46
C THR A 156 -6.84 5.98 -0.40
N LEU A 157 -7.92 6.51 0.16
CA LEU A 157 -8.88 5.76 0.95
C LEU A 157 -10.07 5.40 0.04
N SER A 158 -10.51 4.15 0.03
CA SER A 158 -11.75 3.76 -0.64
C SER A 158 -12.51 2.70 0.14
N ILE A 159 -13.84 2.74 0.08
CA ILE A 159 -14.73 1.70 0.60
C ILE A 159 -15.53 1.17 -0.57
N ARG A 160 -15.57 -0.15 -0.74
CA ARG A 160 -16.11 -0.78 -1.95
C ARG A 160 -16.74 -2.14 -1.62
N PRO A 161 -17.74 -2.62 -2.39
CA PRO A 161 -18.24 -3.98 -2.23
C PRO A 161 -17.15 -5.03 -2.41
N ASP A 162 -17.22 -6.11 -1.63
CA ASP A 162 -16.33 -7.26 -1.78
C ASP A 162 -16.48 -7.91 -3.17
N GLY A 163 -15.39 -8.44 -3.72
CA GLY A 163 -15.36 -9.09 -5.03
C GLY A 163 -15.35 -8.16 -6.25
N GLN A 164 -15.47 -6.84 -6.08
CA GLN A 164 -15.46 -5.86 -7.19
C GLN A 164 -14.07 -5.31 -7.52
N ILE A 165 -12.98 -6.04 -7.21
CA ILE A 165 -11.60 -5.58 -7.47
C ILE A 165 -11.11 -6.08 -8.83
N ALA A 166 -11.25 -5.25 -9.86
CA ALA A 166 -10.91 -5.62 -11.24
C ALA A 166 -9.40 -5.86 -11.48
N SER A 167 -8.51 -5.36 -10.61
CA SER A 167 -7.06 -5.57 -10.69
C SER A 167 -6.39 -5.22 -9.35
N PRO A 168 -6.27 -6.16 -8.40
CA PRO A 168 -5.60 -5.88 -7.15
C PRO A 168 -4.10 -5.71 -7.37
N VAL A 169 -3.53 -4.71 -6.71
CA VAL A 169 -2.07 -4.54 -6.66
C VAL A 169 -1.52 -5.61 -5.72
N THR A 170 -0.66 -6.48 -6.25
CA THR A 170 -0.06 -7.57 -5.48
C THR A 170 1.45 -7.34 -5.41
N PRO A 171 1.95 -6.67 -4.36
CA PRO A 171 3.38 -6.45 -4.20
C PRO A 171 4.11 -7.79 -4.02
N GLN A 172 5.32 -7.86 -4.54
CA GLN A 172 6.22 -9.00 -4.38
C GLN A 172 6.91 -8.92 -3.02
N ASN A 173 6.89 -10.02 -2.26
CA ASN A 173 7.58 -10.12 -0.97
C ASN A 173 7.34 -8.92 -0.03
N PRO A 174 6.07 -8.54 0.25
CA PRO A 174 5.79 -7.38 1.08
C PRO A 174 6.36 -7.56 2.50
N THR A 175 6.93 -6.49 3.03
CA THR A 175 7.44 -6.40 4.39
C THR A 175 6.35 -5.84 5.31
N THR A 176 6.14 -6.49 6.44
CA THR A 176 5.27 -5.99 7.52
C THR A 176 6.08 -5.12 8.49
N LEU A 177 5.67 -3.88 8.68
CA LEU A 177 6.41 -2.88 9.47
C LEU A 177 5.84 -2.62 10.87
N GLY A 178 4.77 -3.31 11.24
CA GLY A 178 4.15 -3.21 12.55
C GLY A 178 2.69 -3.62 12.51
N ARG A 179 2.10 -3.70 13.70
CA ARG A 179 0.67 -3.93 13.91
C ARG A 179 -0.03 -2.64 14.32
N LEU A 180 -1.30 -2.54 13.97
CA LEU A 180 -2.21 -1.47 14.36
C LEU A 180 -3.15 -2.03 15.42
N PRO A 181 -2.88 -1.84 16.73
CA PRO A 181 -3.69 -2.46 17.79
C PRO A 181 -5.12 -1.91 17.85
N ASP A 182 -5.33 -0.66 17.41
CA ASP A 182 -6.62 0.02 17.40
C ASP A 182 -7.40 -0.17 16.09
N ALA A 183 -6.93 -1.07 15.22
CA ALA A 183 -7.60 -1.45 13.98
C ALA A 183 -7.58 -2.97 13.88
N VAL A 184 -8.75 -3.59 13.85
CA VAL A 184 -8.88 -5.06 13.76
C VAL A 184 -9.63 -5.47 12.51
N ASP A 185 -9.27 -6.64 11.97
CA ASP A 185 -10.04 -7.30 10.91
C ASP A 185 -11.33 -7.94 11.47
N THR A 186 -12.12 -8.54 10.58
CA THR A 186 -13.38 -9.21 10.92
C THR A 186 -13.21 -10.43 11.84
N SER A 187 -11.99 -10.97 11.95
CA SER A 187 -11.63 -12.04 12.87
C SER A 187 -11.11 -11.55 14.22
N GLY A 188 -11.07 -10.22 14.43
CA GLY A 188 -10.56 -9.57 15.63
C GLY A 188 -9.03 -9.54 15.71
N GLN A 189 -8.33 -9.86 14.62
CA GLN A 189 -6.86 -9.76 14.58
C GLN A 189 -6.45 -8.33 14.23
N PRO A 190 -5.37 -7.81 14.85
CA PRO A 190 -4.89 -6.47 14.54
C PRO A 190 -4.45 -6.39 13.07
N LEU A 191 -4.72 -5.27 12.43
CA LEU A 191 -4.20 -4.97 11.10
C LEU A 191 -2.69 -4.70 11.18
N ALA A 192 -2.06 -4.64 10.01
CA ALA A 192 -0.64 -4.40 9.84
C ALA A 192 -0.38 -3.30 8.82
N ILE A 193 0.83 -2.73 8.90
CA ILE A 193 1.36 -1.86 7.86
C ILE A 193 2.22 -2.71 6.94
N GLY A 194 1.87 -2.74 5.66
CA GLY A 194 2.60 -3.46 4.62
C GLY A 194 3.30 -2.50 3.67
N VAL A 195 4.49 -2.88 3.19
CA VAL A 195 5.21 -2.19 2.11
C VAL A 195 5.86 -3.21 1.21
N GLY A 196 5.76 -3.07 -0.11
CA GLY A 196 6.49 -3.94 -1.02
C GLY A 196 6.59 -3.40 -2.45
N PRO A 197 7.56 -3.91 -3.23
CA PRO A 197 7.68 -3.58 -4.65
C PRO A 197 6.54 -4.20 -5.45
N PHE A 198 5.97 -3.42 -6.37
CA PHE A 198 5.07 -3.88 -7.41
C PHE A 198 5.74 -3.63 -8.77
N PRO A 199 6.02 -4.70 -9.54
CA PRO A 199 6.67 -4.54 -10.83
C PRO A 199 5.72 -3.85 -11.81
N GLY A 200 6.28 -2.97 -12.65
CA GLY A 200 5.57 -2.49 -13.83
C GLY A 200 5.14 -3.67 -14.72
N GLN A 201 3.99 -3.53 -15.41
CA GLN A 201 3.38 -4.60 -16.22
C GLN A 201 4.17 -4.97 -17.49
N ALA A 202 5.25 -4.25 -17.79
CA ALA A 202 6.15 -4.52 -18.91
C ALA A 202 7.60 -4.12 -18.56
N PRO A 203 8.62 -4.69 -19.24
CA PRO A 203 10.00 -4.22 -19.13
C PRO A 203 10.12 -2.75 -19.53
N GLY A 204 10.97 -1.99 -18.85
CA GLY A 204 11.15 -0.55 -19.09
C GLY A 204 10.10 0.33 -18.42
N VAL A 205 9.14 -0.27 -17.69
CA VAL A 205 8.14 0.47 -16.90
C VAL A 205 8.66 0.64 -15.48
N HIS A 206 8.37 1.78 -14.89
CA HIS A 206 8.75 2.03 -13.50
C HIS A 206 8.04 1.04 -12.57
N MET A 207 8.80 0.45 -11.66
CA MET A 207 8.22 -0.22 -10.50
C MET A 207 7.61 0.81 -9.56
N ALA A 208 6.67 0.36 -8.73
CA ALA A 208 6.12 1.16 -7.65
C ALA A 208 6.40 0.49 -6.29
N HIS A 209 6.74 1.27 -5.28
CA HIS A 209 6.60 0.85 -3.90
C HIS A 209 5.15 1.05 -3.50
N VAL A 210 4.48 -0.03 -3.15
CA VAL A 210 3.10 0.00 -2.67
C VAL A 210 3.14 -0.11 -1.17
N TYR A 211 2.43 0.78 -0.48
CA TYR A 211 2.36 0.80 0.97
C TYR A 211 0.93 1.03 1.42
N GLY A 212 0.55 0.47 2.55
CA GLY A 212 -0.81 0.60 3.05
C GLY A 212 -1.10 -0.22 4.28
N VAL A 213 -2.38 -0.21 4.67
CA VAL A 213 -2.91 -1.04 5.74
C VAL A 213 -3.38 -2.37 5.17
N THR A 214 -3.03 -3.47 5.82
CA THR A 214 -3.35 -4.84 5.37
C THR A 214 -3.68 -5.74 6.55
N SER A 215 -4.27 -6.91 6.31
CA SER A 215 -4.49 -7.90 7.35
C SER A 215 -3.15 -8.50 7.83
N ALA A 216 -2.92 -8.51 9.15
CA ALA A 216 -1.72 -9.15 9.71
C ALA A 216 -1.83 -10.68 9.77
N SER A 217 -3.06 -11.21 9.74
CA SER A 217 -3.38 -12.63 9.84
C SER A 217 -3.40 -13.33 8.48
N GLY A 218 -3.46 -12.55 7.39
CA GLY A 218 -3.71 -13.05 6.05
C GLY A 218 -5.17 -13.47 5.84
N ALA A 219 -6.09 -13.06 6.74
CA ALA A 219 -7.52 -13.29 6.57
C ALA A 219 -8.06 -12.61 5.30
N ASP A 220 -7.50 -11.45 4.94
CA ASP A 220 -7.79 -10.77 3.69
C ASP A 220 -6.76 -11.17 2.62
N PRO A 221 -7.20 -11.72 1.47
CA PRO A 221 -6.29 -12.25 0.45
C PRO A 221 -5.62 -11.16 -0.40
N LEU A 222 -6.09 -9.91 -0.31
CA LEU A 222 -5.64 -8.81 -1.16
C LEU A 222 -4.85 -7.80 -0.33
N PHE A 223 -3.62 -7.54 -0.77
CA PHE A 223 -2.78 -6.51 -0.15
C PHE A 223 -3.47 -5.15 -0.20
N GLY A 224 -3.41 -4.39 0.90
CA GLY A 224 -4.00 -3.05 0.96
C GLY A 224 -5.52 -3.03 1.14
N TYR A 225 -6.20 -4.19 1.12
CA TYR A 225 -7.65 -4.32 1.33
C TYR A 225 -7.94 -5.06 2.63
N VAL A 226 -8.92 -4.56 3.37
CA VAL A 226 -9.35 -5.12 4.65
C VAL A 226 -10.86 -5.22 4.66
N SER A 227 -11.38 -6.42 4.95
CA SER A 227 -12.82 -6.64 5.08
C SER A 227 -13.40 -5.89 6.28
N ARG A 228 -14.59 -5.32 6.10
CA ARG A 228 -15.33 -4.60 7.16
C ARG A 228 -16.43 -5.44 7.80
N GLY A 229 -16.70 -6.63 7.26
CA GLY A 229 -17.69 -7.59 7.79
C GLY A 229 -19.13 -7.37 7.32
N ASP A 230 -19.42 -6.25 6.66
CA ASP A 230 -20.73 -5.88 6.11
C ASP A 230 -20.86 -6.18 4.61
N GLY A 231 -19.94 -6.99 4.05
CA GLY A 231 -19.85 -7.23 2.61
C GLY A 231 -19.09 -6.14 1.84
N THR A 232 -18.46 -5.18 2.54
CA THR A 232 -17.55 -4.20 1.95
C THR A 232 -16.11 -4.40 2.43
N MET A 233 -15.17 -3.87 1.65
CA MET A 233 -13.76 -3.76 2.00
C MET A 233 -13.33 -2.30 2.02
N VAL A 234 -12.42 -1.96 2.92
CA VAL A 234 -11.67 -0.70 2.90
C VAL A 234 -10.30 -0.93 2.27
N SER A 235 -9.83 0.03 1.46
CA SER A 235 -8.42 0.15 1.10
C SER A 235 -7.89 1.51 1.53
N PHE A 236 -6.74 1.50 2.20
CA PHE A 236 -5.97 2.68 2.55
C PHE A 236 -4.51 2.46 2.16
N GLU A 237 -4.17 2.91 0.96
CA GLU A 237 -2.90 2.60 0.31
C GLU A 237 -2.36 3.78 -0.50
N GLY A 238 -1.07 3.74 -0.79
CA GLY A 238 -0.38 4.69 -1.64
C GLY A 238 0.73 4.02 -2.45
N THR A 239 1.22 4.74 -3.44
CA THR A 239 2.29 4.28 -4.32
C THR A 239 3.36 5.33 -4.48
N GLN A 240 4.62 4.93 -4.39
CA GLN A 240 5.77 5.75 -4.72
C GLN A 240 6.55 5.12 -5.89
N GLU A 241 7.00 5.93 -6.84
CA GLU A 241 7.83 5.42 -7.93
C GLU A 241 9.19 4.91 -7.43
N GLY A 242 9.62 3.74 -7.89
CA GLY A 242 10.86 3.07 -7.44
C GLY A 242 11.91 2.87 -8.53
N GLY A 243 11.78 3.53 -9.69
CA GLY A 243 12.69 3.41 -10.83
C GLY A 243 12.30 2.31 -11.82
N ILE A 244 13.05 2.21 -12.93
CA ILE A 244 12.73 1.33 -14.06
C ILE A 244 12.96 -0.14 -13.67
N ASN A 245 11.91 -0.98 -13.77
CA ASN A 245 11.86 -2.33 -13.17
C ASN A 245 12.95 -3.32 -13.63
N ASN A 246 13.54 -3.13 -14.81
CA ASN A 246 14.61 -3.96 -15.34
C ASN A 246 16.01 -3.31 -15.22
N GLU A 247 16.09 -2.13 -14.61
CA GLU A 247 17.35 -1.39 -14.39
C GLU A 247 17.72 -1.31 -12.90
N VAL A 248 16.78 -1.61 -12.01
CA VAL A 248 16.98 -1.53 -10.55
C VAL A 248 16.75 -2.88 -9.88
N ASP A 249 17.42 -3.10 -8.74
CA ASP A 249 17.05 -4.17 -7.82
C ASP A 249 15.83 -3.70 -7.00
N MET A 250 14.66 -4.28 -7.29
CA MET A 250 13.40 -3.86 -6.65
C MET A 250 13.38 -4.08 -5.13
N GLY A 251 14.11 -5.08 -4.64
CA GLY A 251 14.24 -5.36 -3.21
C GLY A 251 15.07 -4.29 -2.53
N GLU A 252 16.22 -3.94 -3.12
CA GLU A 252 17.09 -2.87 -2.64
C GLU A 252 16.39 -1.51 -2.68
N GLU A 253 15.73 -1.17 -3.79
CA GLU A 253 14.98 0.08 -3.91
C GLU A 253 13.84 0.16 -2.88
N SER A 254 13.16 -0.96 -2.62
CA SER A 254 12.12 -0.99 -1.59
C SER A 254 12.68 -0.82 -0.18
N GLN A 255 13.88 -1.33 0.10
CA GLN A 255 14.57 -1.07 1.37
C GLN A 255 14.99 0.40 1.50
N LYS A 256 15.52 1.00 0.42
CA LYS A 256 15.84 2.44 0.38
C LYS A 256 14.60 3.30 0.63
N PHE A 257 13.48 2.97 -0.02
CA PHE A 257 12.22 3.66 0.20
C PHE A 257 11.76 3.54 1.66
N GLN A 258 11.76 2.34 2.25
CA GLN A 258 11.41 2.13 3.65
C GLN A 258 12.33 2.87 4.64
N ALA A 259 13.61 3.06 4.26
CA ALA A 259 14.57 3.82 5.04
C ALA A 259 14.49 5.34 4.82
N SER A 260 13.77 5.80 3.80
CA SER A 260 13.71 7.21 3.40
C SER A 260 12.98 8.08 4.42
N ASP A 261 13.33 9.37 4.47
CA ASP A 261 12.66 10.35 5.31
C ASP A 261 11.18 10.50 4.94
N LEU A 262 10.86 10.43 3.65
CA LEU A 262 9.48 10.44 3.15
C LEU A 262 8.67 9.33 3.83
N PHE A 263 9.16 8.09 3.74
CA PHE A 263 8.41 6.98 4.32
C PHE A 263 8.39 7.04 5.85
N ARG A 264 9.56 7.15 6.50
CA ARG A 264 9.68 7.04 7.96
C ARG A 264 9.02 8.18 8.71
N HIS A 265 9.16 9.40 8.22
CA HIS A 265 8.79 10.60 8.96
C HIS A 265 7.52 11.25 8.42
N GLN A 266 7.07 10.94 7.20
CA GLN A 266 5.85 11.54 6.64
C GLN A 266 4.73 10.51 6.45
N LEU A 267 5.00 9.37 5.80
CA LEU A 267 3.96 8.38 5.48
C LEU A 267 3.64 7.45 6.65
N LEU A 268 4.66 6.95 7.35
CA LEU A 268 4.50 5.97 8.41
C LEU A 268 3.72 6.50 9.63
N PRO A 269 3.89 7.76 10.08
CA PRO A 269 3.04 8.30 11.14
C PRO A 269 1.55 8.30 10.77
N VAL A 270 1.21 8.68 9.53
CA VAL A 270 -0.17 8.66 9.02
C VAL A 270 -0.73 7.24 9.04
N LEU A 271 0.00 6.27 8.50
CA LEU A 271 -0.39 4.86 8.51
C LEU A 271 -0.59 4.31 9.92
N ARG A 272 0.27 4.68 10.88
CA ARG A 272 0.18 4.27 12.29
C ARG A 272 -1.05 4.82 13.01
N SER A 273 -1.57 5.96 12.54
CA SER A 273 -2.76 6.58 13.12
C SER A 273 -4.07 5.99 12.59
N PHE A 274 -4.01 5.07 11.62
CA PHE A 274 -5.19 4.46 11.03
C PHE A 274 -5.94 3.61 12.05
N THR A 275 -7.25 3.82 12.10
CA THR A 275 -8.20 3.06 12.92
C THR A 275 -9.32 2.55 12.03
N LEU A 276 -9.79 1.34 12.34
CA LEU A 276 -10.93 0.72 11.69
C LEU A 276 -11.84 0.13 12.75
N LYS A 277 -13.10 0.55 12.75
CA LYS A 277 -14.17 -0.06 13.52
C LYS A 277 -14.98 -0.97 12.60
N PRO A 278 -15.49 -2.10 13.11
CA PRO A 278 -16.48 -2.89 12.38
C PRO A 278 -17.65 -2.00 11.93
N ALA A 279 -18.11 -2.20 10.71
CA ALA A 279 -19.34 -1.56 10.26
C ALA A 279 -20.51 -2.09 11.09
N ALA A 280 -21.43 -1.20 11.47
CA ALA A 280 -22.67 -1.64 12.11
C ALA A 280 -23.48 -2.44 11.07
N GLY A 281 -23.68 -3.73 11.33
CA GLY A 281 -24.50 -4.61 10.51
C GLY A 281 -25.99 -4.32 10.60
#